data_AF-A0A3N5HCH6-F1
#
_entry.id   AF-A0A3N5HCH6-F1
#
_cell.length_a   1.000
_cell.length_b   1.000
_cell.length_c   1.000
_cell.angle_alpha   90.00
_cell.angle_beta   90.00
_cell.angle_gamma   90.00
#
_symmetry.space_group_name_H-M   'P 1'
#
loop_
_entity.id
_entity.type
_entity.pdbx_description
1 polymer ?
#
loop_
_entity_poly.entity_id
_entity_poly.type
_entity_poly.pdbx_seq_one_letter_code
_entity_poly.pdbx_strand_id
1 'polypeptide(L)'
;MSSPLLRSLFAAGAVALAGCGASSGYGTLAVALTDAPSPDVKGIVVTIETVTAHSEQAGWVTVAHGPITVDLLALQDVSTQLGEVSLPAGTVNEIRLILAEDGPQYVVLTDDRHAPLKTPSGAESGVKLKGKFEVSACVKHTVTLDFDGKNSIAYHETGGPDPEWILRPVVHVKAEADEAQSCSADGGTPDSGTPDSGTPPVGDNPPGTPDAGTGSPDGGICSEPSDPNCTPIPT
;
A
#
# COMPACT_ATOMS: atom_id res chain seq x y z
N MET A 1 28.98 -76.88 -20.87
CA MET A 1 27.90 -76.74 -19.87
C MET A 1 27.95 -75.31 -19.35
N SER A 2 26.88 -74.58 -19.63
CA SER A 2 26.42 -73.27 -19.12
C SER A 2 27.41 -72.15 -18.77
N SER A 3 27.30 -71.02 -19.51
CA SER A 3 27.53 -69.67 -18.97
C SER A 3 26.43 -69.31 -17.95
N PRO A 4 26.62 -68.26 -17.13
CA PRO A 4 25.99 -66.99 -17.52
C PRO A 4 26.78 -65.71 -17.24
N LEU A 5 26.44 -64.73 -18.08
CA LEU A 5 26.74 -63.30 -18.08
C LEU A 5 26.37 -62.61 -16.76
N LEU A 6 27.20 -61.67 -16.29
CA LEU A 6 26.81 -60.67 -15.28
C LEU A 6 26.92 -59.27 -15.88
N ARG A 7 25.78 -58.73 -16.32
CA ARG A 7 25.57 -57.31 -16.61
C ARG A 7 24.92 -56.69 -15.37
N SER A 8 25.58 -55.74 -14.73
CA SER A 8 24.91 -54.82 -13.80
C SER A 8 25.11 -53.38 -14.27
N LEU A 9 24.03 -52.87 -14.84
CA LEU A 9 23.70 -51.46 -14.98
C LEU A 9 23.63 -50.84 -13.57
N PHE A 10 24.38 -49.78 -13.29
CA PHE A 10 24.07 -48.89 -12.17
C PHE A 10 23.63 -47.54 -12.73
N ALA A 11 22.37 -47.21 -12.44
CA ALA A 11 21.64 -46.06 -12.92
C ALA A 11 22.23 -44.75 -12.39
N ALA A 12 22.39 -43.78 -13.29
CA ALA A 12 22.68 -42.40 -12.93
C ALA A 12 21.45 -41.80 -12.21
N GLY A 13 21.60 -41.47 -10.93
CA GLY A 13 20.59 -40.74 -10.16
C GLY A 13 20.50 -39.30 -10.64
N ALA A 14 19.42 -38.95 -11.31
CA ALA A 14 19.07 -37.57 -11.60
C ALA A 14 18.60 -36.89 -10.30
N VAL A 15 19.42 -35.99 -9.77
CA VAL A 15 19.05 -35.08 -8.70
C VAL A 15 18.07 -34.07 -9.30
N ALA A 16 16.78 -34.24 -9.00
CA ALA A 16 15.77 -33.23 -9.27
C ALA A 16 15.99 -32.05 -8.31
N LEU A 17 16.59 -30.97 -8.82
CA LEU A 17 16.52 -29.66 -8.19
C LEU A 17 15.07 -29.19 -8.27
N ALA A 18 14.31 -29.37 -7.19
CA ALA A 18 13.07 -28.66 -6.99
C ALA A 18 13.40 -27.17 -6.76
N GLY A 19 13.46 -26.41 -7.86
CA GLY A 19 13.45 -24.96 -7.81
C GLY A 19 12.12 -24.51 -7.22
N CYS A 20 12.13 -24.09 -5.96
CA CYS A 20 11.03 -23.36 -5.37
C CYS A 20 10.95 -22.01 -6.10
N GLY A 21 10.00 -21.87 -7.02
CA GLY A 21 9.72 -20.60 -7.67
C GLY A 21 9.20 -19.63 -6.62
N ALA A 22 10.03 -18.65 -6.24
CA ALA A 22 9.51 -17.44 -5.60
C ALA A 22 8.43 -16.89 -6.53
N SER A 23 7.20 -16.78 -6.02
CA SER A 23 6.06 -16.27 -6.77
C SER A 23 6.42 -14.89 -7.33
N SER A 24 6.70 -14.81 -8.63
CA SER A 24 6.92 -13.56 -9.34
C SER A 24 5.58 -12.85 -9.44
N GLY A 25 5.31 -11.95 -8.51
CA GLY A 25 4.07 -11.18 -8.45
C GLY A 25 4.16 -10.09 -7.40
N TYR A 26 3.16 -9.21 -7.36
CA TYR A 26 3.02 -8.18 -6.34
C TYR A 26 1.94 -8.59 -5.34
N GLY A 27 2.13 -8.21 -4.09
CA GLY A 27 1.12 -8.24 -3.04
C GLY A 27 0.97 -6.85 -2.43
N THR A 28 -0.08 -6.67 -1.63
CA THR A 28 -0.33 -5.41 -0.94
C THR A 28 -0.01 -5.58 0.55
N LEU A 29 0.84 -4.73 1.10
CA LEU A 29 1.00 -4.59 2.55
C LEU A 29 0.13 -3.43 3.02
N ALA A 30 -0.80 -3.69 3.93
CA ALA A 30 -1.56 -2.68 4.64
C ALA A 30 -1.17 -2.64 6.12
N VAL A 31 -1.12 -1.45 6.69
CA VAL A 31 -0.80 -1.24 8.11
C VAL A 31 -1.98 -0.54 8.77
N ALA A 32 -2.45 -1.12 9.88
CA ALA A 32 -3.50 -0.55 10.71
C ALA A 32 -3.00 -0.35 12.15
N LEU A 33 -3.63 0.57 12.87
CA LEU A 33 -3.31 0.92 14.25
C LEU A 33 -4.55 0.78 15.14
N THR A 34 -4.37 0.24 16.33
CA THR A 34 -5.34 0.16 17.43
C THR A 34 -4.60 0.36 18.74
N ASP A 35 -5.32 0.64 19.82
CA ASP A 35 -4.74 0.86 21.15
C ASP A 35 -5.28 -0.16 22.15
N ALA A 36 -4.49 -0.45 23.18
CA ALA A 36 -4.95 -1.20 24.34
C ALA A 36 -5.61 -0.25 25.35
N PRO A 37 -6.67 -0.68 26.07
CA PRO A 37 -7.35 0.17 27.04
C PRO A 37 -6.43 0.68 28.16
N SER A 38 -6.45 1.99 28.40
CA SER A 38 -5.62 2.66 29.42
C SER A 38 -6.47 3.51 30.37
N PRO A 39 -6.38 3.30 31.71
CA PRO A 39 -7.26 3.95 32.69
C PRO A 39 -6.78 5.28 33.29
N ASP A 40 -5.67 5.87 32.85
CA ASP A 40 -5.00 6.94 33.63
C ASP A 40 -5.12 8.35 33.02
N VAL A 41 -5.47 8.47 31.74
CA VAL A 41 -5.62 9.76 31.02
C VAL A 41 -6.84 9.71 30.10
N LYS A 42 -7.41 10.87 29.72
CA LYS A 42 -8.61 10.93 28.87
C LYS A 42 -8.32 10.74 27.38
N GLY A 43 -7.13 11.13 26.92
CA GLY A 43 -6.74 11.11 25.51
C GLY A 43 -5.23 11.17 25.36
N ILE A 44 -4.69 10.52 24.33
CA ILE A 44 -3.27 10.61 23.96
C ILE A 44 -3.22 10.90 22.47
N VAL A 45 -2.96 12.16 22.13
CA VAL A 45 -2.93 12.62 20.74
C VAL A 45 -1.50 12.63 20.24
N VAL A 46 -1.25 11.91 19.14
CA VAL A 46 0.04 11.84 18.46
C VAL A 46 -0.12 12.05 16.96
N THR A 47 0.93 12.53 16.31
CA THR A 47 0.95 12.73 14.86
C THR A 47 2.02 11.84 14.23
N ILE A 48 1.61 11.02 13.27
CA ILE A 48 2.48 10.14 12.48
C ILE A 48 2.82 10.87 11.18
N GLU A 49 4.11 11.02 10.91
CA GLU A 49 4.64 11.70 9.72
C GLU A 49 4.80 10.74 8.55
N THR A 50 5.27 9.52 8.79
CA THR A 50 5.49 8.54 7.72
C THR A 50 5.45 7.12 8.28
N VAL A 51 4.89 6.19 7.51
CA VAL A 51 4.96 4.75 7.76
C VAL A 51 5.79 4.12 6.64
N THR A 52 6.90 3.47 6.99
CA THR A 52 7.75 2.76 6.03
C THR A 52 7.85 1.29 6.37
N ALA A 53 8.18 0.47 5.37
CA ALA A 53 8.42 -0.94 5.51
C ALA A 53 9.71 -1.32 4.77
N HIS A 54 10.46 -2.29 5.31
CA HIS A 54 11.65 -2.81 4.66
C HIS A 54 11.36 -4.19 4.07
N SER A 55 11.32 -4.27 2.74
CA SER A 55 11.18 -5.50 1.97
C SER A 55 12.55 -6.07 1.64
N GLU A 56 12.71 -7.39 1.73
CA GLU A 56 13.92 -8.07 1.26
C GLU A 56 14.13 -7.94 -0.26
N GLN A 57 13.06 -7.65 -1.01
CA GLN A 57 13.02 -7.61 -2.47
C GLN A 57 13.14 -6.18 -3.01
N ALA A 58 12.57 -5.20 -2.30
CA ALA A 58 12.50 -3.80 -2.74
C ALA A 58 13.25 -2.81 -1.84
N GLY A 59 13.78 -3.23 -0.69
CA GLY A 59 14.36 -2.34 0.30
C GLY A 59 13.29 -1.51 1.03
N TRP A 60 13.62 -0.27 1.38
CA TRP A 60 12.67 0.64 2.05
C TRP A 60 11.59 1.12 1.09
N VAL A 61 10.34 0.85 1.44
CA VAL A 61 9.14 1.34 0.75
C VAL A 61 8.30 2.17 1.71
N THR A 62 7.63 3.21 1.19
CA THR A 62 6.69 4.00 2.00
C THR A 62 5.29 3.40 1.90
N VAL A 63 4.68 3.12 3.05
CA VAL A 63 3.31 2.64 3.19
C VAL A 63 2.33 3.80 3.26
N ALA A 64 2.70 4.87 3.97
CA ALA A 64 1.86 6.05 4.14
C ALA A 64 2.71 7.30 4.37
N HIS A 65 2.23 8.44 3.89
CA HIS A 65 2.75 9.77 4.21
C HIS A 65 1.70 10.56 5.00
N GLY A 66 2.15 11.26 6.03
CA GLY A 66 1.34 12.06 6.93
C GLY A 66 1.13 13.51 6.47
N PRO A 67 0.66 14.38 7.39
CA PRO A 67 0.44 14.11 8.81
C PRO A 67 -0.84 13.29 9.07
N ILE A 68 -0.72 12.20 9.83
CA ILE A 68 -1.86 11.41 10.34
C ILE A 68 -1.93 11.63 11.85
N THR A 69 -2.85 12.47 12.31
CA THR A 69 -3.08 12.69 13.75
C THR A 69 -4.11 11.71 14.27
N VAL A 70 -3.78 11.02 15.35
CA VAL A 70 -4.65 10.03 16.00
C VAL A 70 -4.72 10.29 17.49
N ASP A 71 -5.91 10.14 18.07
CA ASP A 71 -6.08 9.94 19.51
C ASP A 71 -6.04 8.43 19.76
N LEU A 72 -4.96 7.97 20.39
CA LEU A 72 -4.72 6.54 20.62
C LEU A 72 -5.83 5.95 21.49
N LEU A 73 -6.29 6.68 22.50
CA LEU A 73 -7.35 6.21 23.40
C LEU A 73 -8.71 6.08 22.71
N ALA A 74 -8.91 6.74 21.57
CA ALA A 74 -10.12 6.53 20.76
C ALA A 74 -10.08 5.21 19.95
N LEU A 75 -8.92 4.52 19.90
CA LEU A 75 -8.69 3.30 19.13
C LEU A 75 -8.75 2.01 19.98
N GLN A 76 -9.29 2.09 21.20
CA GLN A 76 -9.37 0.93 22.11
C GLN A 76 -10.22 -0.23 21.55
N ASP A 77 -11.32 0.12 20.86
CA ASP A 77 -12.28 -0.84 20.31
C ASP A 77 -12.35 -0.83 18.77
N VAL A 78 -11.54 0.01 18.13
CA VAL A 78 -11.53 0.19 16.68
C VAL A 78 -10.10 0.23 16.15
N SER A 79 -9.91 -0.22 14.91
CA SER A 79 -8.67 -0.04 14.18
C SER A 79 -8.81 1.08 13.15
N THR A 80 -7.73 1.86 12.98
CA THR A 80 -7.60 2.85 11.91
C THR A 80 -6.54 2.39 10.93
N GLN A 81 -6.87 2.34 9.64
CA GLN A 81 -5.89 2.07 8.60
C GLN A 81 -4.96 3.28 8.45
N LEU A 82 -3.65 3.06 8.58
CA LEU A 82 -2.64 4.09 8.38
C LEU A 82 -2.29 4.26 6.89
N GLY A 83 -2.28 3.14 6.15
CA GLY A 83 -2.06 3.15 4.71
C GLY A 83 -1.79 1.75 4.16
N GLU A 84 -1.49 1.69 2.87
CA GLU A 84 -1.16 0.45 2.16
C GLU A 84 -0.23 0.73 0.98
N VAL A 85 0.56 -0.28 0.60
CA VAL A 85 1.50 -0.20 -0.53
C VAL A 85 1.57 -1.54 -1.25
N SER A 86 1.63 -1.48 -2.59
CA SER A 86 1.91 -2.64 -3.43
C SER A 86 3.42 -2.83 -3.54
N LEU A 87 3.92 -4.01 -3.21
CA LEU A 87 5.34 -4.35 -3.27
C LEU A 87 5.54 -5.78 -3.84
N PRO A 88 6.75 -6.11 -4.33
CA PRO A 88 7.04 -7.46 -4.79
C PRO A 88 6.76 -8.48 -3.69
N ALA A 89 6.09 -9.58 -4.03
CA ALA A 89 5.81 -10.64 -3.09
C ALA A 89 7.10 -11.14 -2.43
N GLY A 90 7.07 -11.30 -1.11
CA GLY A 90 8.24 -11.63 -0.32
C GLY A 90 8.12 -11.21 1.14
N THR A 91 9.27 -11.23 1.81
CA THR A 91 9.36 -10.94 3.24
C THR A 91 9.54 -9.45 3.49
N VAL A 92 8.72 -8.89 4.38
CA VAL A 92 8.97 -7.60 5.02
C VAL A 92 9.47 -7.87 6.43
N ASN A 93 10.63 -7.32 6.79
CA ASN A 93 11.31 -7.63 8.05
C ASN A 93 11.23 -6.51 9.11
N GLU A 94 10.92 -5.29 8.69
CA GLU A 94 10.73 -4.15 9.59
C GLU A 94 9.61 -3.25 9.07
N ILE A 95 8.69 -2.86 9.95
CA ILE A 95 7.76 -1.75 9.75
C ILE A 95 8.19 -0.62 10.69
N ARG A 96 8.24 0.61 10.20
CA ARG A 96 8.66 1.79 10.97
C ARG A 96 7.61 2.89 10.90
N LEU A 97 7.21 3.38 12.07
CA LEU A 97 6.34 4.54 12.20
C LEU A 97 7.19 5.71 12.67
N ILE A 98 7.26 6.77 11.87
CA ILE A 98 7.98 8.00 12.22
C ILE A 98 6.93 8.97 12.75
N LEU A 99 7.09 9.44 13.99
CA LEU A 99 6.25 10.49 14.54
C LEU A 99 6.77 11.85 14.07
N ALA A 100 5.86 12.80 13.89
CA ALA A 100 6.24 14.16 13.53
C ALA A 100 7.04 14.81 14.67
N GLU A 101 8.12 15.53 14.34
CA GLU A 101 8.85 16.37 15.30
C GLU A 101 7.92 17.46 15.85
N ASP A 102 7.18 18.09 14.95
CA ASP A 102 6.22 19.16 15.24
C ASP A 102 4.80 18.72 14.86
N GLY A 103 3.82 19.07 15.70
CA GLY A 103 2.41 18.75 15.46
C GLY A 103 1.63 18.49 16.74
N PRO A 104 0.32 18.19 16.66
CA PRO A 104 -0.48 17.79 17.81
C PRO A 104 0.13 16.59 18.53
N GLN A 105 0.73 16.86 19.69
CA GLN A 105 1.40 15.90 20.56
C GLN A 105 1.11 16.30 22.02
N TYR A 106 0.04 15.74 22.58
CA TYR A 106 -0.40 16.09 23.92
C TYR A 106 -1.21 14.98 24.58
N VAL A 107 -1.26 15.03 25.90
CA VAL A 107 -2.14 14.20 26.73
C VAL A 107 -3.33 15.05 27.15
N VAL A 108 -4.54 14.49 27.04
CA VAL A 108 -5.75 15.09 27.61
C VAL A 108 -5.90 14.56 29.04
N LEU A 109 -5.79 15.47 30.01
CA LEU A 109 -5.91 15.17 31.43
C LEU A 109 -7.38 14.99 31.83
N THR A 110 -7.62 14.44 33.02
CA THR A 110 -8.98 14.19 33.54
C THR A 110 -9.81 15.47 33.74
N ASP A 111 -9.15 16.62 33.88
CA ASP A 111 -9.74 17.96 33.96
C ASP A 111 -9.90 18.66 32.59
N ASP A 112 -9.74 17.92 31.49
CA ASP A 112 -9.82 18.39 30.09
C ASP A 112 -8.71 19.37 29.67
N ARG A 113 -7.68 19.57 30.51
CA ARG A 113 -6.49 20.32 30.09
C ARG A 113 -5.59 19.48 29.18
N HIS A 114 -4.92 20.15 28.26
CA HIS A 114 -3.91 19.54 27.41
C HIS A 114 -2.52 19.74 28.01
N ALA A 115 -1.81 18.65 28.27
CA ALA A 115 -0.42 18.67 28.69
C ALA A 115 0.48 18.30 27.50
N PRO A 116 1.54 19.08 27.21
CA PRO A 116 2.43 18.80 26.09
C PRO A 116 3.14 17.45 26.29
N LEU A 117 3.25 16.67 25.20
CA LEU A 117 3.85 15.35 25.21
C LEU A 117 5.16 15.37 24.42
N LYS A 118 6.28 15.07 25.08
CA LYS A 118 7.59 14.98 24.42
C LYS A 118 7.77 13.62 23.76
N THR A 119 8.25 13.58 22.52
CA THR A 119 8.36 12.35 21.71
C THR A 119 9.81 12.05 21.23
N PRO A 120 10.82 12.06 22.12
CA PRO A 120 12.23 12.07 21.72
C PRO A 120 12.63 10.90 20.82
N SER A 121 12.15 9.68 21.08
CA SER A 121 12.50 8.50 20.27
C SER A 121 11.67 8.33 19.00
N GLY A 122 10.43 8.84 19.01
CA GLY A 122 9.47 8.69 17.90
C GLY A 122 9.82 9.57 16.70
N ALA A 123 10.37 10.76 16.95
CA ALA A 123 10.84 11.68 15.94
C ALA A 123 12.22 11.28 15.36
N GLU A 124 13.18 10.91 16.21
CA GLU A 124 14.56 10.67 15.75
C GLU A 124 14.74 9.33 15.02
N SER A 125 14.17 8.25 15.57
CA SER A 125 14.45 6.88 15.09
C SER A 125 13.23 6.16 14.55
N GLY A 126 12.03 6.69 14.82
CA GLY A 126 10.76 6.03 14.60
C GLY A 126 10.54 4.84 15.53
N VAL A 127 9.27 4.45 15.69
CA VAL A 127 8.86 3.21 16.33
C VAL A 127 9.09 2.07 15.36
N LYS A 128 9.98 1.15 15.72
CA LYS A 128 10.40 0.03 14.85
C LYS A 128 9.74 -1.26 15.30
N LEU A 129 9.09 -1.92 14.36
CA LEU A 129 8.48 -3.23 14.52
C LEU A 129 9.22 -4.22 13.65
N LYS A 130 10.09 -5.00 14.29
CA LYS A 130 10.82 -6.07 13.63
C LYS A 130 9.99 -7.34 13.68
N GLY A 131 9.86 -7.99 12.53
CA GLY A 131 9.05 -9.19 12.38
C GLY A 131 9.42 -9.92 11.09
N LYS A 132 8.66 -10.96 10.77
CA LYS A 132 8.73 -11.61 9.47
C LYS A 132 7.32 -11.62 8.90
N PHE A 133 6.98 -10.59 8.14
CA PHE A 133 5.67 -10.42 7.51
C PHE A 133 5.75 -10.97 6.09
N GLU A 134 4.97 -12.00 5.77
CA GLU A 134 5.00 -12.66 4.46
C GLU A 134 3.93 -12.08 3.55
N VAL A 135 4.34 -11.21 2.62
CA VAL A 135 3.43 -10.63 1.62
C VAL A 135 3.38 -11.57 0.41
N SER A 136 2.29 -12.30 0.27
CA SER A 136 2.07 -13.20 -0.86
C SER A 136 1.60 -12.43 -2.10
N ALA A 137 1.92 -12.95 -3.29
CA ALA A 137 1.39 -12.40 -4.53
C ALA A 137 -0.15 -12.48 -4.51
N CYS A 138 -0.82 -11.44 -5.02
CA CYS A 138 -2.28 -11.41 -5.13
C CYS A 138 -2.99 -11.47 -3.77
N VAL A 139 -2.32 -11.02 -2.71
CA VAL A 139 -2.88 -10.98 -1.36
C VAL A 139 -2.66 -9.59 -0.80
N LYS A 140 -3.71 -9.05 -0.18
CA LYS A 140 -3.59 -7.93 0.75
C LYS A 140 -3.31 -8.50 2.13
N HIS A 141 -2.08 -8.35 2.57
CA HIS A 141 -1.61 -8.70 3.89
C HIS A 141 -1.72 -7.47 4.80
N THR A 142 -2.63 -7.51 5.77
CA THR A 142 -2.87 -6.41 6.70
C THR A 142 -2.25 -6.73 8.06
N VAL A 143 -1.32 -5.87 8.50
CA VAL A 143 -0.71 -5.95 9.82
C VAL A 143 -1.37 -4.92 10.73
N THR A 144 -2.04 -5.38 11.79
CA THR A 144 -2.66 -4.51 12.80
C THR A 144 -1.71 -4.36 13.99
N LEU A 145 -1.37 -3.11 14.29
CA LEU A 145 -0.45 -2.72 15.34
C LEU A 145 -1.23 -2.33 16.59
N ASP A 146 -0.87 -2.92 17.72
CA ASP A 146 -1.36 -2.54 19.04
C ASP A 146 -0.37 -1.54 19.64
N PHE A 147 -0.79 -0.28 19.70
CA PHE A 147 -0.11 0.71 20.53
C PHE A 147 -0.54 0.48 21.98
N ASP A 148 0.40 0.44 22.91
CA ASP A 148 0.08 0.34 24.33
C ASP A 148 0.18 1.73 24.93
N GLY A 149 -0.87 2.55 24.79
CA GLY A 149 -0.88 3.93 25.25
C GLY A 149 -0.53 4.05 26.74
N LYS A 150 -0.97 3.10 27.56
CA LYS A 150 -0.69 3.04 28.99
C LYS A 150 0.80 2.93 29.28
N ASN A 151 1.46 1.92 28.70
CA ASN A 151 2.87 1.67 28.95
C ASN A 151 3.78 2.58 28.12
N SER A 152 3.21 3.30 27.15
CA SER A 152 3.94 4.25 26.31
C SER A 152 4.11 5.63 26.93
N ILE A 153 3.38 5.96 27.99
CA ILE A 153 3.45 7.30 28.61
C ILE A 153 4.24 7.23 29.91
N ALA A 154 5.26 8.08 30.03
CA ALA A 154 6.02 8.29 31.26
C ALA A 154 5.67 9.67 31.86
N TYR A 155 5.39 9.66 33.16
CA TYR A 155 5.11 10.84 33.97
C TYR A 155 6.32 11.18 34.84
N HIS A 156 6.77 12.44 34.79
CA HIS A 156 7.89 12.96 35.58
C HIS A 156 7.47 14.20 36.37
N GLU A 157 7.57 14.12 37.70
CA GLU A 157 7.38 15.28 38.57
C GLU A 157 8.60 16.20 38.48
N THR A 158 8.40 17.42 38.00
CA THR A 158 9.46 18.40 37.78
C THR A 158 9.65 19.37 38.95
N GLY A 159 8.91 19.19 40.05
CA GLY A 159 8.90 20.11 41.19
C GLY A 159 8.27 21.49 40.90
N GLY A 160 7.82 21.72 39.66
CA GLY A 160 7.01 22.86 39.23
C GLY A 160 5.51 22.56 39.24
N PRO A 161 4.67 23.50 38.77
CA PRO A 161 3.21 23.34 38.79
C PRO A 161 2.68 22.31 37.78
N ASP A 162 3.42 22.03 36.70
CA ASP A 162 3.01 21.10 35.65
C ASP A 162 4.02 19.95 35.51
N PRO A 163 3.57 18.68 35.56
CA PRO A 163 4.40 17.52 35.33
C PRO A 163 4.84 17.41 33.88
N GLU A 164 5.97 16.74 33.65
CA GLU A 164 6.47 16.45 32.32
C GLU A 164 5.96 15.09 31.83
N TRP A 165 5.41 15.06 30.61
CA TRP A 165 4.91 13.87 29.94
C TRP A 165 5.83 13.50 28.78
N ILE A 166 6.30 12.25 28.76
CA ILE A 166 7.20 11.74 27.73
C ILE A 166 6.60 10.48 27.11
N LEU A 167 6.51 10.46 25.78
CA LEU A 167 6.12 9.29 25.01
C LEU A 167 7.34 8.41 24.76
N ARG A 168 7.23 7.15 25.17
CA ARG A 168 8.13 6.04 24.90
C ARG A 168 7.34 4.92 24.26
N PRO A 169 7.12 4.97 22.93
CA PRO A 169 6.20 4.06 22.27
C PRO A 169 6.50 2.59 22.55
N VAL A 170 5.49 1.89 23.04
CA VAL A 170 5.43 0.44 23.20
C VAL A 170 4.39 -0.04 22.21
N VAL A 171 4.83 -0.75 21.16
CA VAL A 171 3.96 -1.19 20.06
C VAL A 171 4.23 -2.65 19.76
N HIS A 172 3.17 -3.41 19.56
CA HIS A 172 3.20 -4.84 19.25
C HIS A 172 2.39 -5.14 17.99
N VAL A 173 2.63 -6.29 17.38
CA VAL A 173 1.73 -6.82 16.34
C VAL A 173 0.55 -7.48 17.06
N LYS A 174 -0.66 -6.98 16.80
CA LYS A 174 -1.90 -7.53 17.37
C LYS A 174 -2.43 -8.70 16.55
N ALA A 175 -2.48 -8.50 15.24
CA ALA A 175 -3.11 -9.41 14.31
C ALA A 175 -2.54 -9.21 12.90
N GLU A 176 -2.59 -10.28 12.13
CA GLU A 176 -2.25 -10.31 10.71
C GLU A 176 -3.43 -10.96 9.98
N ALA A 177 -3.82 -10.39 8.84
CA ALA A 177 -4.96 -10.86 8.06
C ALA A 177 -4.62 -10.86 6.56
N ASP A 178 -4.95 -11.96 5.89
CA ASP A 178 -4.74 -12.13 4.46
C ASP A 178 -6.07 -12.10 3.72
N GLU A 179 -6.19 -11.18 2.76
CA GLU A 179 -7.33 -11.08 1.87
C GLU A 179 -6.87 -11.35 0.44
N ALA A 180 -7.42 -12.40 -0.18
CA ALA A 180 -7.12 -12.70 -1.57
C ALA A 180 -7.59 -11.55 -2.48
N GLN A 181 -6.69 -11.05 -3.30
CA GLN A 181 -6.94 -10.05 -4.33
C GLN A 181 -6.96 -10.73 -5.71
N SER A 182 -7.78 -10.21 -6.62
CA SER A 182 -7.77 -10.68 -8.01
C SER A 182 -6.50 -10.18 -8.70
N CYS A 183 -5.59 -11.09 -9.03
CA CYS A 183 -4.53 -10.81 -10.00
C CYS A 183 -5.00 -11.19 -11.40
N SER A 184 -5.01 -10.23 -12.32
CA SER A 184 -4.95 -10.57 -13.73
C SER A 184 -3.52 -11.01 -14.05
N ALA A 185 -3.33 -12.32 -14.27
CA ALA A 185 -2.10 -12.90 -14.79
C ALA A 185 -1.88 -12.58 -16.28
N ASP A 186 -2.72 -11.73 -16.87
CA ASP A 186 -2.49 -11.18 -18.19
C ASP A 186 -1.34 -10.18 -18.10
N GLY A 187 -0.13 -10.72 -18.13
CA GLY A 187 0.98 -10.04 -18.77
C GLY A 187 0.48 -9.68 -20.16
N GLY A 188 0.03 -8.44 -20.33
CA GLY A 188 -0.24 -7.87 -21.63
C GLY A 188 1.05 -7.98 -22.41
N THR A 189 1.17 -9.05 -23.20
CA THR A 189 2.00 -9.00 -24.41
C THR A 189 1.60 -7.70 -25.08
N PRO A 190 2.54 -6.77 -25.33
CA PRO A 190 2.30 -5.73 -26.30
C PRO A 190 1.77 -6.46 -27.53
N ASP A 191 0.54 -6.17 -27.89
CA ASP A 191 -0.04 -6.61 -29.14
C ASP A 191 0.98 -6.21 -30.21
N SER A 192 1.76 -7.19 -30.64
CA SER A 192 2.61 -7.05 -31.81
C SER A 192 1.61 -7.15 -32.93
N GLY A 193 0.93 -6.02 -33.16
CA GLY A 193 -0.06 -5.83 -34.17
C GLY A 193 0.50 -6.41 -35.44
N THR A 194 0.04 -7.61 -35.77
CA THR A 194 0.27 -8.18 -37.08
C THR A 194 -0.62 -7.35 -37.98
N PRO A 195 -0.08 -6.59 -38.95
CA PRO A 195 -0.91 -5.91 -39.91
C PRO A 195 -1.60 -7.00 -40.71
N ASP A 196 -2.87 -7.24 -40.40
CA ASP A 196 -3.74 -8.06 -41.22
C ASP A 196 -3.71 -7.45 -42.62
N SER A 197 -3.12 -8.19 -43.55
CA SER A 197 -3.09 -7.84 -44.97
C SER A 197 -4.45 -8.18 -45.56
N GLY A 198 -5.47 -7.45 -45.09
CA GLY A 198 -6.82 -7.48 -45.61
C GLY A 198 -6.85 -6.83 -46.98
N THR A 199 -6.73 -7.65 -48.02
CA THR A 199 -7.02 -7.27 -49.41
C THR A 199 -8.48 -6.85 -49.52
N PRO A 200 -8.82 -5.63 -49.97
CA PRO A 200 -10.21 -5.29 -50.27
C PRO A 200 -10.63 -5.94 -51.60
N PRO A 201 -11.83 -6.55 -51.70
CA PRO A 201 -12.33 -7.03 -52.97
C PRO A 201 -12.70 -5.84 -53.88
N VAL A 202 -12.22 -5.91 -55.12
CA VAL A 202 -12.63 -5.03 -56.22
C VAL A 202 -14.12 -5.28 -56.51
N GLY A 203 -14.91 -4.21 -56.50
CA GLY A 203 -16.31 -4.21 -56.91
C GLY A 203 -16.49 -3.23 -58.06
N ASP A 204 -16.69 -3.77 -59.26
CA ASP A 204 -16.99 -3.04 -60.49
C ASP A 204 -18.30 -2.25 -60.38
N ASN A 205 -18.31 -1.01 -60.86
CA ASN A 205 -19.54 -0.23 -61.07
C ASN A 205 -19.53 0.40 -62.48
N PRO A 206 -20.61 0.29 -63.28
CA PRO A 206 -20.66 0.80 -64.66
C PRO A 206 -21.12 2.29 -64.72
N PRO A 207 -20.96 2.97 -65.87
CA PRO A 207 -21.13 4.42 -65.92
C PRO A 207 -22.53 4.88 -66.35
N GLY A 208 -22.98 5.98 -65.74
CA GLY A 208 -23.74 7.05 -66.42
C GLY A 208 -25.19 7.26 -66.00
N THR A 209 -25.48 8.36 -65.28
CA THR A 209 -26.21 9.53 -65.82
C THR A 209 -26.25 10.68 -64.79
N PRO A 210 -26.32 11.96 -65.22
CA PRO A 210 -26.20 13.13 -64.34
C PRO A 210 -27.56 13.77 -64.03
N ASP A 211 -27.79 14.26 -62.80
CA ASP A 211 -28.57 15.49 -62.61
C ASP A 211 -28.37 16.18 -61.23
N ALA A 212 -28.34 17.50 -61.32
CA ALA A 212 -28.60 18.59 -60.38
C ALA A 212 -28.30 18.44 -58.85
N GLY A 213 -27.22 19.13 -58.44
CA GLY A 213 -27.30 20.37 -57.66
C GLY A 213 -27.88 20.34 -56.24
N THR A 214 -27.02 20.55 -55.22
CA THR A 214 -26.99 21.72 -54.30
C THR A 214 -26.28 21.39 -52.98
N GLY A 215 -25.33 22.26 -52.58
CA GLY A 215 -24.99 22.55 -51.18
C GLY A 215 -23.97 21.66 -50.43
N SER A 216 -22.69 22.02 -50.51
CA SER A 216 -21.69 21.85 -49.44
C SER A 216 -21.83 23.01 -48.42
N PRO A 217 -21.24 23.03 -47.19
CA PRO A 217 -20.28 22.09 -46.58
C PRO A 217 -20.52 21.73 -45.09
N ASP A 218 -19.75 20.72 -44.68
CA ASP A 218 -19.11 20.40 -43.39
C ASP A 218 -19.28 21.31 -42.15
N GLY A 219 -19.31 20.64 -40.99
CA GLY A 219 -18.98 21.19 -39.66
C GLY A 219 -19.39 20.19 -38.58
N GLY A 220 -18.54 19.29 -38.10
CA GLY A 220 -17.17 19.55 -37.64
C GLY A 220 -17.23 19.99 -36.17
N ILE A 221 -17.15 19.00 -35.28
CA ILE A 221 -16.96 19.10 -33.83
C ILE A 221 -15.85 20.10 -33.47
N CYS A 222 -16.18 21.13 -32.66
CA CYS A 222 -15.23 22.13 -32.18
C CYS A 222 -14.57 21.69 -30.86
N SER A 223 -13.24 21.58 -30.89
CA SER A 223 -12.37 21.32 -29.73
C SER A 223 -11.43 22.51 -29.51
N GLU A 224 -11.93 23.68 -29.10
CA GLU A 224 -11.13 24.75 -28.45
C GLU A 224 -12.01 25.97 -28.06
N PRO A 225 -11.73 26.66 -26.93
CA PRO A 225 -12.61 27.71 -26.40
C PRO A 225 -12.16 29.10 -26.86
N SER A 226 -12.45 29.47 -28.11
CA SER A 226 -12.36 30.87 -28.58
C SER A 226 -13.11 31.10 -29.90
N ASP A 227 -14.28 30.47 -30.05
CA ASP A 227 -15.13 30.63 -31.23
C ASP A 227 -16.27 31.64 -30.95
N PRO A 228 -16.36 32.79 -31.67
CA PRO A 228 -17.33 33.86 -31.38
C PRO A 228 -18.77 33.55 -31.81
N ASN A 229 -19.08 32.31 -32.22
CA ASN A 229 -20.38 31.91 -32.74
C ASN A 229 -21.11 30.85 -31.89
N CYS A 230 -20.69 30.65 -30.63
CA CYS A 230 -21.37 29.78 -29.66
C CYS A 230 -22.11 30.61 -28.60
N THR A 231 -23.44 30.56 -28.61
CA THR A 231 -24.31 31.17 -27.58
C THR A 231 -24.41 30.29 -26.32
N PRO A 232 -24.30 30.83 -25.09
CA PRO A 232 -24.40 30.05 -23.86
C PRO A 232 -25.85 29.62 -23.52
N ILE A 233 -25.96 28.49 -22.82
CA ILE A 233 -27.22 27.87 -22.37
C ILE A 233 -27.81 28.67 -21.18
N PRO A 234 -29.12 28.96 -21.15
CA PRO A 234 -29.76 29.70 -20.06
C PRO A 234 -29.89 28.84 -18.78
N THR A 235 -29.75 29.48 -17.62
CA THR A 235 -29.89 28.90 -16.27
C THR A 235 -31.30 28.44 -15.94
#